data_AF-A0A2H0YG20-F1
#
_entry.id   AF-A0A2H0YG20-F1
#
_cell.length_a   1.000
_cell.length_b   1.000
_cell.length_c   1.000
_cell.angle_alpha   90.00
_cell.angle_beta   90.00
_cell.angle_gamma   90.00
#
_symmetry.space_group_name_H-M   'P 1'
#
loop_
_entity.id
_entity.type
_entity.pdbx_description
1 polymer ?
#
loop_
_entity_poly.entity_id
_entity_poly.type
_entity_poly.pdbx_seq_one_letter_code
_entity_poly.pdbx_strand_id
1 'polypeptide(L)'
;MKDVFELEPHTRISPEDSYVIAYPYILAHFQSLNNFTVRDFVCVAHIVYGWMPTILHLNPGEPINLRRGGELLTQARRDGNLADTDIEQLVGLVNNSLVGVSKLLHFTAPNAFAIWDSKIYSFIFEEQPYNYRVNRIFAYCEYMSRLQHIKERSGFAAFHASVNAKLGYEVTPLRAIELIMFLNAP
;
A
#
# COMPACT_ATOMS: atom_id res chain seq x y z
N MET A 1 -6.13 -15.42 11.18
CA MET A 1 -6.16 -14.89 9.80
C MET A 1 -6.62 -16.01 8.87
N LYS A 2 -7.65 -15.78 8.05
CA LYS A 2 -8.08 -16.73 7.00
C LYS A 2 -6.99 -16.89 5.93
N ASP A 3 -6.89 -18.07 5.34
CA ASP A 3 -5.89 -18.34 4.31
C ASP A 3 -6.29 -17.73 2.96
N VAL A 4 -5.46 -16.85 2.39
CA VAL A 4 -5.73 -16.21 1.10
C VAL A 4 -5.85 -17.20 -0.05
N PHE A 5 -5.19 -18.36 0.02
CA PHE A 5 -5.28 -19.40 -1.00
C PHE A 5 -6.66 -20.09 -1.01
N GLU A 6 -7.32 -20.18 0.14
CA GLU A 6 -8.67 -20.74 0.25
C GLU A 6 -9.73 -19.72 -0.15
N LEU A 7 -9.46 -18.43 0.09
CA LEU A 7 -10.37 -17.34 -0.23
C LEU A 7 -10.37 -16.97 -1.72
N GLU A 8 -9.20 -16.96 -2.34
CA GLU A 8 -9.01 -16.47 -3.71
C GLU A 8 -9.98 -17.12 -4.71
N PRO A 9 -10.18 -18.46 -4.75
CA PRO A 9 -11.08 -19.09 -5.71
C PRO A 9 -12.52 -18.59 -5.66
N HIS A 10 -12.97 -18.17 -4.46
CA HIS A 10 -14.33 -17.68 -4.21
C HIS A 10 -14.43 -16.14 -4.25
N THR A 11 -13.31 -15.44 -4.32
CA THR A 11 -13.25 -13.98 -4.36
C THR A 11 -13.62 -13.49 -5.76
N ARG A 12 -14.65 -12.65 -5.84
CA ARG A 12 -15.03 -11.93 -7.06
C ARG A 12 -14.39 -10.55 -7.05
N ILE A 13 -13.74 -10.19 -8.15
CA ILE A 13 -13.17 -8.87 -8.37
C ILE A 13 -14.01 -8.21 -9.45
N SER A 14 -14.67 -7.10 -9.12
CA SER A 14 -15.47 -6.35 -10.09
C SER A 14 -14.54 -5.44 -10.91
N PRO A 15 -14.49 -5.57 -12.25
CA PRO A 15 -13.69 -4.67 -13.09
C PRO A 15 -14.26 -3.24 -13.13
N GLU A 16 -15.50 -3.05 -12.66
CA GLU A 16 -16.17 -1.75 -12.61
C GLU A 16 -15.86 -0.97 -11.32
N ASP A 17 -15.24 -1.61 -10.33
CA ASP A 17 -14.87 -0.95 -9.09
C ASP A 17 -13.85 0.14 -9.36
N SER A 18 -14.10 1.36 -8.87
CA SER A 18 -13.28 2.53 -9.21
C SER A 18 -11.81 2.37 -8.83
N TYR A 19 -11.50 1.64 -7.76
CA TYR A 19 -10.11 1.36 -7.37
C TYR A 19 -9.45 0.26 -8.22
N VAL A 20 -10.22 -0.64 -8.85
CA VAL A 20 -9.70 -1.58 -9.86
C VAL A 20 -9.39 -0.82 -11.14
N ILE A 21 -10.33 0.01 -11.61
CA ILE A 21 -10.15 0.85 -12.81
C ILE A 21 -8.95 1.79 -12.65
N ALA A 22 -8.85 2.51 -11.53
CA ALA A 22 -7.85 3.57 -11.36
C ALA A 22 -6.43 3.05 -11.07
N TYR A 23 -6.29 1.83 -10.51
CA TYR A 23 -5.00 1.30 -10.06
C TYR A 23 -3.91 1.33 -11.14
N PRO A 24 -4.10 0.75 -12.34
CA PRO A 24 -3.04 0.72 -13.35
C PRO A 24 -2.62 2.12 -13.81
N TYR A 25 -3.56 3.08 -13.88
CA TYR A 25 -3.25 4.45 -14.29
C TYR A 25 -2.48 5.24 -13.23
N ILE A 26 -2.89 5.12 -11.96
CA ILE A 26 -2.16 5.74 -10.85
C ILE A 26 -0.77 5.13 -10.74
N LEU A 27 -0.68 3.81 -10.82
CA LEU A 27 0.60 3.11 -10.79
C LEU A 27 1.51 3.59 -11.93
N ALA A 28 1.01 3.61 -13.17
CA ALA A 28 1.77 4.09 -14.32
C ALA A 28 2.27 5.53 -14.14
N HIS A 29 1.44 6.42 -13.58
CA HIS A 29 1.86 7.79 -13.27
C HIS A 29 3.04 7.81 -12.28
N PHE A 30 2.95 7.07 -11.17
CA PHE A 30 4.06 6.98 -10.22
C PHE A 30 5.30 6.32 -10.82
N GLN A 31 5.15 5.30 -11.68
CA GLN A 31 6.28 4.61 -12.32
C GLN A 31 7.00 5.51 -13.35
N SER A 32 6.33 6.55 -13.86
CA SER A 32 6.99 7.56 -14.73
C SER A 32 7.95 8.48 -13.97
N LEU A 33 7.90 8.48 -12.63
CA LEU A 33 8.71 9.32 -11.76
C LEU A 33 9.90 8.52 -11.19
N ASN A 34 11.11 8.89 -11.63
CA ASN A 34 12.35 8.35 -11.08
C ASN A 34 12.83 9.08 -9.81
N ASN A 35 12.58 10.40 -9.75
CA ASN A 35 12.87 11.24 -8.60
C ASN A 35 11.63 12.08 -8.30
N PHE A 36 11.36 12.34 -7.03
CA PHE A 36 10.21 13.11 -6.58
C PHE A 36 10.65 14.50 -6.12
N THR A 37 10.25 15.54 -6.86
CA THR A 37 10.37 16.92 -6.41
C THR A 37 9.29 17.25 -5.38
N VAL A 38 9.35 18.44 -4.76
CA VAL A 38 8.27 18.96 -3.90
C VAL A 38 6.94 18.98 -4.63
N ARG A 39 6.92 19.42 -5.89
CA ARG A 39 5.71 19.43 -6.73
C ARG A 39 5.17 18.01 -6.87
N ASP A 40 6.03 17.08 -7.25
CA ASP A 40 5.60 15.70 -7.52
C ASP A 40 5.08 15.06 -6.23
N PHE A 41 5.77 15.24 -5.09
CA PHE A 41 5.32 14.77 -3.77
C PHE A 41 3.91 15.28 -3.42
N VAL A 42 3.66 16.59 -3.58
CA VAL A 42 2.34 17.17 -3.33
C VAL A 42 1.29 16.56 -4.24
N CYS A 43 1.56 16.46 -5.55
CA CYS A 43 0.63 15.88 -6.51
C CYS A 43 0.31 14.41 -6.19
N VAL A 44 1.34 13.58 -5.96
CA VAL A 44 1.14 12.15 -5.72
C VAL A 44 0.44 11.86 -4.39
N ALA A 45 0.67 12.68 -3.37
CA ALA A 45 -0.09 12.61 -2.12
C ALA A 45 -1.58 12.89 -2.36
N HIS A 46 -1.92 13.91 -3.14
CA HIS A 46 -3.32 14.22 -3.47
C HIS A 46 -3.97 13.12 -4.32
N ILE A 47 -3.23 12.50 -5.25
CA ILE A 47 -3.72 11.35 -6.03
C ILE A 47 -4.10 10.19 -5.10
N VAL A 48 -3.22 9.83 -4.15
CA VAL A 48 -3.47 8.77 -3.17
C VAL A 48 -4.67 9.11 -2.28
N TYR A 49 -4.80 10.37 -1.86
CA TYR A 49 -5.94 10.78 -1.05
C TYR A 49 -7.25 10.86 -1.84
N GLY A 50 -7.20 10.96 -3.17
CA GLY A 50 -8.37 10.76 -4.04
C GLY A 50 -8.95 9.34 -3.95
N TRP A 51 -8.19 8.36 -3.45
CA TRP A 51 -8.66 7.00 -3.15
C TRP A 51 -9.22 6.84 -1.73
N MET A 52 -9.22 7.90 -0.93
CA MET A 52 -9.59 7.86 0.49
C MET A 52 -10.71 8.86 0.78
N PRO A 53 -11.59 8.60 1.75
CA PRO A 53 -12.69 9.53 2.09
C PRO A 53 -12.20 10.78 2.87
N THR A 54 -10.95 10.79 3.31
CA THR A 54 -10.39 11.84 4.18
C THR A 54 -9.71 12.93 3.34
N ILE A 55 -9.91 14.20 3.70
CA ILE A 55 -9.16 15.32 3.10
C ILE A 55 -7.68 15.22 3.50
N LEU A 56 -6.78 15.47 2.53
CA LEU A 56 -5.34 15.50 2.77
C LEU A 56 -4.92 16.76 3.53
N HIS A 57 -4.08 16.55 4.54
CA HIS A 57 -3.35 17.55 5.30
C HIS A 57 -1.86 17.18 5.26
N LEU A 58 -1.07 18.03 4.61
CA LEU A 58 0.38 17.95 4.66
C LEU A 58 0.88 18.81 5.82
N ASN A 59 1.76 18.24 6.66
CA ASN A 59 2.26 18.89 7.86
C ASN A 59 3.78 19.17 7.77
N PRO A 60 4.25 20.01 6.83
CA PRO A 60 5.67 20.33 6.76
C PRO A 60 6.12 21.11 8.00
N GLY A 61 7.23 20.70 8.60
CA GLY A 61 7.79 21.31 9.81
C GLY A 61 9.08 20.60 10.24
N GLU A 62 9.55 20.83 11.45
CA GLU A 62 10.61 19.98 12.03
C GLU A 62 10.00 18.66 12.52
N PRO A 63 10.60 17.48 12.26
CA PRO A 63 11.89 17.25 11.58
C PRO A 63 11.77 16.99 10.06
N ILE A 64 10.59 17.11 9.46
CA ILE A 64 10.35 16.75 8.05
C ILE A 64 9.60 17.84 7.25
N ASN A 65 10.18 18.21 6.10
CA ASN A 65 9.55 19.09 5.12
C ASN A 65 9.23 18.34 3.81
N LEU A 66 8.55 19.02 2.88
CA LEU A 66 8.13 18.42 1.60
C LEU A 66 9.31 17.97 0.72
N ARG A 67 10.47 18.65 0.82
CA ARG A 67 11.67 18.25 0.09
C ARG A 67 12.16 16.90 0.59
N ARG A 68 12.29 16.75 1.91
CA ARG A 68 12.67 15.47 2.53
C ARG A 68 11.64 14.38 2.21
N GLY A 69 10.35 14.70 2.20
CA GLY A 69 9.31 13.77 1.73
C GLY A 69 9.55 13.23 0.31
N GLY A 70 9.88 14.12 -0.63
CA GLY A 70 10.25 13.72 -2.01
C GLY A 70 11.55 12.90 -2.07
N GLU A 71 12.56 13.26 -1.28
CA GLU A 71 13.81 12.48 -1.18
C GLU A 71 13.55 11.06 -0.66
N LEU A 72 12.67 10.90 0.34
CA LEU A 72 12.29 9.59 0.88
C LEU A 72 11.53 8.74 -0.13
N LEU A 73 10.61 9.33 -0.92
CA LEU A 73 9.97 8.59 -2.02
C LEU A 73 10.97 8.20 -3.11
N THR A 74 11.93 9.07 -3.40
CA THR A 74 13.01 8.76 -4.35
C THR A 74 13.88 7.61 -3.84
N GLN A 75 14.21 7.61 -2.55
CA GLN A 75 14.95 6.52 -1.91
C GLN A 75 14.14 5.21 -1.95
N ALA A 76 12.86 5.23 -1.59
CA ALA A 76 11.98 4.07 -1.67
C ALA A 76 11.90 3.50 -3.10
N ARG A 77 11.79 4.37 -4.11
CA ARG A 77 11.79 4.01 -5.54
C ARG A 77 13.07 3.31 -5.96
N ARG A 78 14.22 3.87 -5.56
CA ARG A 78 15.54 3.40 -5.98
C ARG A 78 15.96 2.13 -5.26
N ASP A 79 15.77 2.09 -3.95
CA ASP A 79 16.36 1.08 -3.07
C ASP A 79 15.35 -0.03 -2.71
N GLY A 80 14.06 0.19 -2.95
CA GLY A 80 13.00 -0.75 -2.59
C GLY A 80 12.90 -1.00 -1.09
N ASN A 81 13.35 -0.05 -0.26
CA ASN A 81 13.28 -0.10 1.19
C ASN A 81 13.29 1.32 1.78
N LEU A 82 12.87 1.41 3.04
CA LEU A 82 13.03 2.59 3.91
C LEU A 82 13.20 2.11 5.35
N ALA A 83 13.91 2.88 6.16
CA ALA A 83 13.97 2.63 7.59
C ALA A 83 12.63 2.99 8.27
N ASP A 84 12.31 2.31 9.36
CA ASP A 84 11.09 2.59 10.15
C ASP A 84 10.99 4.07 10.53
N THR A 85 12.10 4.70 10.92
CA THR A 85 12.16 6.12 11.27
C THR A 85 11.85 7.03 10.07
N ASP A 86 12.24 6.66 8.85
CA ASP A 86 11.89 7.42 7.65
C ASP A 86 10.40 7.27 7.31
N ILE A 87 9.83 6.08 7.52
CA ILE A 87 8.38 5.85 7.38
C ILE A 87 7.62 6.69 8.41
N GLU A 88 8.07 6.73 9.67
CA GLU A 88 7.48 7.56 10.72
C GLU A 88 7.50 9.06 10.37
N GLN A 89 8.59 9.54 9.78
CA GLN A 89 8.66 10.92 9.29
C GLN A 89 7.60 11.16 8.20
N LEU A 90 7.48 10.26 7.21
CA LEU A 90 6.43 10.37 6.19
C LEU A 90 5.02 10.35 6.81
N VAL A 91 4.80 9.54 7.86
CA VAL A 91 3.53 9.50 8.58
C VAL A 91 3.23 10.87 9.18
N GLY A 92 4.17 11.48 9.89
CA GLY A 92 4.02 12.83 10.43
C GLY A 92 3.71 13.87 9.34
N LEU A 93 4.37 13.76 8.19
CA LEU A 93 4.17 14.66 7.06
C LEU A 93 2.79 14.49 6.38
N VAL A 94 2.20 13.29 6.37
CA VAL A 94 1.00 12.96 5.59
C VAL A 94 -0.14 12.51 6.53
N ASN A 95 -1.01 13.45 6.93
CA ASN A 95 -2.17 13.25 7.83
C ASN A 95 -1.88 12.54 9.17
N ASN A 96 -0.63 12.34 9.58
CA ASN A 96 -0.30 11.41 10.68
C ASN A 96 -0.87 10.00 10.40
N SER A 97 -0.84 9.55 9.14
CA SER A 97 -1.52 8.34 8.68
C SER A 97 -0.60 7.35 7.96
N LEU A 98 -0.30 6.23 8.62
CA LEU A 98 0.38 5.08 8.03
C LEU A 98 -0.43 4.45 6.89
N VAL A 99 -1.76 4.55 6.94
CA VAL A 99 -2.64 4.12 5.83
C VAL A 99 -2.34 4.92 4.57
N GLY A 100 -2.29 6.26 4.66
CA GLY A 100 -1.95 7.13 3.54
C GLY A 100 -0.52 6.90 3.04
N VAL A 101 0.44 6.80 3.97
CA VAL A 101 1.85 6.57 3.64
C VAL A 101 2.06 5.21 2.98
N SER A 102 1.42 4.14 3.44
CA SER A 102 1.56 2.81 2.81
C SER A 102 1.11 2.80 1.36
N LYS A 103 0.03 3.53 1.02
CA LYS A 103 -0.46 3.66 -0.36
C LYS A 103 0.50 4.49 -1.20
N LEU A 104 1.01 5.59 -0.66
CA LEU A 104 2.03 6.41 -1.29
C LEU A 104 3.29 5.58 -1.61
N LEU A 105 3.77 4.81 -0.63
CA LEU A 105 4.91 3.91 -0.80
C LEU A 105 4.61 2.77 -1.77
N HIS A 106 3.41 2.19 -1.72
CA HIS A 106 3.01 1.12 -2.63
C HIS A 106 3.06 1.58 -4.09
N PHE A 107 2.46 2.71 -4.44
CA PHE A 107 2.54 3.22 -5.81
C PHE A 107 3.97 3.65 -6.19
N THR A 108 4.77 4.06 -5.20
CA THR A 108 6.20 4.43 -5.36
C THR A 108 7.12 3.22 -5.48
N ALA A 109 6.78 2.04 -4.99
CA ALA A 109 7.60 0.83 -5.12
C ALA A 109 6.74 -0.41 -4.80
N PRO A 110 5.88 -0.85 -5.74
CA PRO A 110 4.82 -1.84 -5.47
C PRO A 110 5.34 -3.26 -5.20
N ASN A 111 6.61 -3.51 -5.51
CA ASN A 111 7.30 -4.77 -5.19
C ASN A 111 7.86 -4.80 -3.77
N ALA A 112 8.03 -3.63 -3.15
CA ALA A 112 8.65 -3.45 -1.84
C ALA A 112 7.63 -3.17 -0.73
N PHE A 113 6.60 -2.38 -1.01
CA PHE A 113 5.61 -1.95 -0.03
C PHE A 113 4.22 -2.42 -0.43
N ALA A 114 3.51 -3.08 0.49
CA ALA A 114 2.11 -3.42 0.30
C ALA A 114 1.20 -2.31 0.83
N ILE A 115 -0.03 -2.24 0.30
CA ILE A 115 -1.06 -1.32 0.80
C ILE A 115 -1.48 -1.78 2.20
N TRP A 116 -1.69 -0.81 3.08
CA TRP A 116 -2.18 -1.03 4.43
C TRP A 116 -3.40 -0.16 4.71
N ASP A 117 -4.39 -0.72 5.41
CA ASP A 117 -5.56 -0.01 5.94
C ASP A 117 -6.22 -0.78 7.10
N SER A 118 -7.34 -0.26 7.58
CA SER A 118 -8.12 -0.86 8.68
C SER A 118 -8.69 -2.24 8.33
N LYS A 119 -9.06 -2.49 7.07
CA LYS A 119 -9.55 -3.80 6.63
C LYS A 119 -8.43 -4.83 6.65
N ILE A 120 -7.25 -4.46 6.14
CA ILE A 120 -6.07 -5.32 6.21
C ILE A 120 -5.70 -5.59 7.67
N TYR A 121 -5.68 -4.57 8.53
CA TYR A 121 -5.44 -4.76 9.96
C TYR A 121 -6.42 -5.78 10.56
N SER A 122 -7.72 -5.61 10.36
CA SER A 122 -8.72 -6.54 10.88
C SER A 122 -8.62 -7.95 10.30
N PHE A 123 -8.21 -8.08 9.03
CA PHE A 123 -7.98 -9.39 8.42
C PHE A 123 -6.79 -10.13 9.05
N ILE A 124 -5.67 -9.43 9.25
CA ILE A 124 -4.43 -10.01 9.79
C ILE A 124 -4.56 -10.33 11.28
N PHE A 125 -5.05 -9.37 12.06
CA PHE A 125 -5.04 -9.42 13.52
C PHE A 125 -6.34 -9.93 14.12
N GLU A 126 -7.43 -10.02 13.34
CA GLU A 126 -8.77 -10.42 13.82
C GLU A 126 -9.27 -9.55 14.98
N GLU A 127 -8.85 -8.28 14.95
CA GLU A 127 -9.12 -7.27 15.97
C GLU A 127 -9.81 -6.04 15.39
N GLN A 128 -10.49 -5.29 16.26
CA GLN A 128 -11.09 -4.00 15.90
C GLN A 128 -10.00 -2.99 15.49
N PRO A 129 -10.15 -2.32 14.33
CA PRO A 129 -9.09 -1.52 13.71
C PRO A 129 -9.10 -0.09 14.25
N TYR A 130 -8.92 0.08 15.56
CA TYR A 130 -8.79 1.39 16.16
C TYR A 130 -7.57 2.14 15.59
N ASN A 131 -7.70 3.44 15.36
CA ASN A 131 -6.67 4.26 14.70
C ASN A 131 -5.28 4.09 15.34
N TYR A 132 -5.19 4.11 16.67
CA TYR A 132 -3.91 3.94 17.40
C TYR A 132 -3.24 2.57 17.21
N ARG A 133 -3.96 1.56 16.69
CA ARG A 133 -3.44 0.22 16.36
C ARG A 133 -3.02 0.18 14.90
N VAL A 134 -3.89 0.64 14.02
CA VAL A 134 -3.64 0.71 12.56
C VAL A 134 -2.46 1.62 12.25
N ASN A 135 -2.22 2.66 13.06
CA ASN A 135 -1.13 3.60 12.84
C ASN A 135 0.22 3.16 13.44
N ARG A 136 0.35 1.92 13.93
CA ARG A 136 1.61 1.40 14.50
C ARG A 136 2.49 0.82 13.41
N ILE A 137 3.71 1.34 13.29
CA ILE A 137 4.73 0.81 12.35
C ILE A 137 4.97 -0.68 12.58
N PHE A 138 5.06 -1.12 13.84
CA PHE A 138 5.25 -2.54 14.16
C PHE A 138 4.18 -3.45 13.52
N ALA A 139 2.91 -3.03 13.54
CA ALA A 139 1.82 -3.83 12.93
C ALA A 139 1.98 -3.91 11.40
N TYR A 140 2.43 -2.82 10.77
CA TYR A 140 2.73 -2.81 9.34
C TYR A 140 3.95 -3.69 9.01
N CYS A 141 5.02 -3.64 9.80
CA CYS A 141 6.21 -4.48 9.60
C CYS A 141 5.88 -5.97 9.78
N GLU A 142 5.06 -6.32 10.78
CA GLU A 142 4.57 -7.69 10.97
C GLU A 142 3.74 -8.16 9.78
N TYR A 143 2.85 -7.30 9.26
CA TYR A 143 2.09 -7.55 8.05
C TYR A 143 3.00 -7.81 6.84
N MET A 144 4.00 -6.95 6.61
CA MET A 144 4.95 -7.10 5.50
C MET A 144 5.73 -8.42 5.59
N SER A 145 6.15 -8.82 6.79
CA SER A 145 6.82 -10.11 7.03
C SER A 145 5.91 -11.30 6.65
N ARG A 146 4.65 -11.26 7.08
CA ARG A 146 3.65 -12.29 6.72
C ARG A 146 3.45 -12.41 5.22
N LEU A 147 3.43 -11.29 4.48
CA LEU A 147 3.32 -11.31 3.02
C LEU A 147 4.52 -12.00 2.35
N GLN A 148 5.74 -11.82 2.87
CA GLN A 148 6.91 -12.52 2.31
C GLN A 148 6.77 -14.03 2.47
N HIS A 149 6.34 -14.50 3.64
CA HIS A 149 6.09 -15.93 3.85
C HIS A 149 4.97 -16.48 2.95
N ILE A 150 3.92 -15.70 2.67
CA ILE A 150 2.85 -16.12 1.75
C ILE A 150 3.39 -16.31 0.33
N LYS A 151 4.30 -15.43 -0.12
CA LYS A 151 4.92 -15.52 -1.46
C LYS A 151 5.78 -16.79 -1.63
N GLU A 152 6.32 -17.32 -0.54
CA GLU A 152 7.19 -18.50 -0.53
C GLU A 152 6.41 -19.82 -0.51
N ARG A 153 5.09 -19.78 -0.26
CA ARG A 153 4.26 -20.98 -0.18
C ARG A 153 4.09 -21.64 -1.54
N SER A 154 3.98 -22.97 -1.52
CA SER A 154 3.62 -23.74 -2.71
C SER A 154 2.25 -23.29 -3.24
N GLY A 155 2.13 -23.22 -4.58
CA GLY A 155 0.91 -22.74 -5.24
C GLY A 155 0.82 -21.22 -5.41
N PHE A 156 1.76 -20.43 -4.88
CA PHE A 156 1.76 -18.97 -5.03
C PHE A 156 1.70 -18.51 -6.49
N ALA A 157 2.45 -19.16 -7.39
CA ALA A 157 2.43 -18.84 -8.81
C ALA A 157 1.03 -18.99 -9.44
N ALA A 158 0.30 -20.06 -9.08
CA ALA A 158 -1.07 -20.29 -9.57
C ALA A 158 -2.06 -19.29 -8.97
N PHE A 159 -1.94 -19.01 -7.67
CA PHE A 159 -2.70 -17.96 -6.99
C PHE A 159 -2.51 -16.61 -7.69
N HIS A 160 -1.26 -16.19 -7.93
CA HIS A 160 -0.94 -14.89 -8.51
C HIS A 160 -1.46 -14.77 -9.95
N ALA A 161 -1.30 -15.82 -10.76
CA ALA A 161 -1.84 -15.87 -12.11
C ALA A 161 -3.38 -15.77 -12.13
N SER A 162 -4.06 -16.43 -11.19
CA SER A 162 -5.53 -16.36 -11.06
C SER A 162 -6.01 -14.96 -10.70
N VAL A 163 -5.34 -14.28 -9.75
CA VAL A 163 -5.68 -12.90 -9.38
C VAL A 163 -5.48 -11.95 -10.55
N ASN A 164 -4.36 -12.06 -11.30
CA ASN A 164 -4.12 -11.26 -12.50
C ASN A 164 -5.21 -11.49 -13.57
N ALA A 165 -5.61 -12.75 -13.78
CA ALA A 165 -6.68 -13.09 -14.72
C ALA A 165 -8.03 -12.45 -14.33
N LYS A 166 -8.35 -12.43 -13.03
CA LYS A 166 -9.57 -11.78 -12.50
C LYS A 166 -9.54 -10.26 -12.64
N LEU A 167 -8.36 -9.64 -12.51
CA LEU A 167 -8.17 -8.19 -12.67
C LEU A 167 -8.18 -7.75 -14.13
N GLY A 168 -7.75 -8.62 -15.05
CA GLY A 168 -7.54 -8.27 -16.45
C GLY A 168 -6.24 -7.49 -16.72
N TYR A 169 -5.37 -7.37 -15.73
CA TYR A 169 -4.03 -6.79 -15.85
C TYR A 169 -3.10 -7.36 -14.77
N GLU A 170 -1.80 -7.25 -14.99
CA GLU A 170 -0.80 -7.76 -14.05
C GLU A 170 -0.61 -6.82 -12.85
N VAL A 171 -0.55 -7.41 -11.66
CA VAL A 171 -0.16 -6.72 -10.43
C VAL A 171 1.03 -7.39 -9.77
N THR A 172 1.69 -6.69 -8.84
CA THR A 172 2.79 -7.29 -8.08
C THR A 172 2.29 -8.40 -7.14
N PRO A 173 3.16 -9.33 -6.73
CA PRO A 173 2.83 -10.35 -5.72
C PRO A 173 2.19 -9.76 -4.46
N LEU A 174 2.72 -8.63 -3.96
CA LEU A 174 2.20 -7.97 -2.77
C LEU A 174 0.78 -7.43 -2.98
N ARG A 175 0.50 -6.80 -4.14
CA ARG A 175 -0.84 -6.31 -4.46
C ARG A 175 -1.84 -7.45 -4.63
N ALA A 176 -1.42 -8.59 -5.21
CA ALA A 176 -2.31 -9.74 -5.37
C ALA A 176 -2.76 -10.30 -4.01
N ILE A 177 -1.82 -10.48 -3.08
CA ILE A 177 -2.15 -10.98 -1.73
C ILE A 177 -3.04 -9.98 -0.99
N GLU A 178 -2.62 -8.72 -0.97
CA GLU A 178 -3.31 -7.66 -0.26
C GLU A 178 -4.73 -7.45 -0.78
N LEU A 179 -4.97 -7.50 -2.09
CA LEU A 179 -6.31 -7.37 -2.66
C LEU A 179 -7.26 -8.47 -2.19
N ILE A 180 -6.79 -9.73 -2.14
CA ILE A 180 -7.61 -10.83 -1.63
C ILE A 180 -7.93 -10.64 -0.14
N MET A 181 -6.97 -10.17 0.66
CA MET A 181 -7.23 -9.81 2.06
C MET A 181 -8.26 -8.69 2.17
N PHE A 182 -8.11 -7.61 1.40
CA PHE A 182 -8.99 -6.44 1.42
C PHE A 182 -10.45 -6.78 1.08
N LEU A 183 -10.66 -7.62 0.07
CA LEU A 183 -11.99 -8.03 -0.40
C LEU A 183 -12.70 -9.02 0.54
N ASN A 184 -11.95 -9.72 1.39
CA ASN A 184 -12.47 -10.73 2.32
C ASN A 184 -12.34 -10.31 3.79
N ALA A 185 -11.91 -9.08 4.06
CA ALA A 185 -11.91 -8.50 5.39
C ALA A 185 -13.34 -8.38 5.94
N PRO A 186 -13.51 -8.54 7.27
CA PRO A 186 -14.82 -8.46 7.92
C PRO A 186 -15.45 -7.06 7.82
#